data_AF-A0A540VNY1-F1
#
_entry.id   AF-A0A540VNY1-F1
#
_cell.length_a   1.000
_cell.length_b   1.000
_cell.length_c   1.000
_cell.angle_alpha   90.00
_cell.angle_beta   90.00
_cell.angle_gamma   90.00
#
_symmetry.space_group_name_H-M   'P 1'
#
loop_
_entity.id
_entity.type
_entity.pdbx_description
1 polymer ?
#
loop_
_entity_poly.entity_id
_entity_poly.type
_entity_poly.pdbx_seq_one_letter_code
_entity_poly.pdbx_strand_id
1 'polypeptide(L)'
;EEIVAYVQRWRDAGGRAVLVSAADQRIVERVADHLALFDEAYGSDGRMNLKGARKADFLAEHYPEGFAYIGDKDADYAIWQRAARAITVDVPRSLRARVDDLPIESEHLTTRGSHFGPLMRAMRPQQWLKNVLVFLPLLAAHRFDLVTLGEAALAFVAYSVVASSVYLLNDLLDLQADRTHPRKCKRPFASGALPLSWGTVLAPGLLLAGGLVSVLLGPVFMAVMAIYYLVTTAYSFVLKRRLVIDICALATLYTLRIVAGGMATGISLSVWLLAFSMFFFFSLAAMKRQTELVSSVAEGQDKAHGRGYVTDDLPLVSNMAVASGYVSILVMALYLNSPAVQILYSATVPLWGICLVLLYWLSRMVMLAHRGQMHDDPVVFAAKDRVSIACAGIILGLALVGNVL
;
A
#
# COMPACT_ATOMS: atom_id res chain seq x y z
N GLU A 1 -5.43 -6.09 -21.66
CA GLU A 1 -5.94 -7.46 -21.86
C GLU A 1 -7.09 -7.48 -22.87
N GLU A 2 -8.14 -6.68 -22.70
CA GLU A 2 -9.27 -6.66 -23.65
C GLU A 2 -8.86 -6.37 -25.10
N ILE A 3 -8.02 -5.36 -25.35
CA ILE A 3 -7.52 -5.05 -26.70
C ILE A 3 -6.64 -6.18 -27.25
N VAL A 4 -5.82 -6.80 -26.40
CA VAL A 4 -4.96 -7.92 -26.77
C VAL A 4 -5.82 -9.12 -27.22
N ALA A 5 -6.88 -9.43 -26.47
CA ALA A 5 -7.85 -10.47 -26.83
C ALA A 5 -8.63 -10.11 -28.10
N TYR A 6 -8.95 -8.82 -28.32
CA TYR A 6 -9.58 -8.35 -29.54
C TYR A 6 -8.69 -8.62 -30.76
N VAL A 7 -7.41 -8.25 -30.70
CA VAL A 7 -6.42 -8.48 -31.77
C VAL A 7 -6.19 -9.97 -31.99
N GLN A 8 -6.14 -10.78 -30.93
CA GLN A 8 -6.02 -12.23 -31.05
C GLN A 8 -7.20 -12.84 -31.84
N ARG A 9 -8.44 -12.45 -31.51
CA ARG A 9 -9.63 -12.94 -32.25
C ARG A 9 -9.59 -12.55 -33.73
N TRP A 10 -9.08 -11.38 -34.06
CA TRP A 10 -8.89 -10.96 -35.45
C TRP A 10 -7.91 -11.87 -36.19
N ARG A 11 -6.79 -12.23 -35.54
CA ARG A 11 -5.81 -13.16 -36.11
C ARG A 11 -6.32 -14.59 -36.22
N ASP A 12 -7.06 -15.06 -35.22
CA ASP A 12 -7.68 -16.39 -35.23
C ASP A 12 -8.70 -16.52 -36.38
N ALA A 13 -9.30 -15.40 -36.81
CA ALA A 13 -10.16 -15.32 -38.00
C ALA A 13 -9.40 -15.22 -39.33
N GLY A 14 -8.06 -15.29 -39.31
CA GLY A 14 -7.19 -15.18 -40.49
C GLY A 14 -6.78 -13.75 -40.86
N GLY A 15 -7.10 -12.76 -40.03
CA GLY A 15 -6.74 -11.37 -40.27
C GLY A 15 -5.26 -11.07 -39.98
N ARG A 16 -4.67 -10.17 -40.76
CA ARG A 16 -3.32 -9.61 -40.52
C ARG A 16 -3.40 -8.50 -39.47
N ALA A 17 -2.48 -8.50 -38.50
CA ALA A 17 -2.41 -7.49 -37.44
C ALA A 17 -1.08 -6.73 -37.49
N VAL A 18 -1.15 -5.40 -37.48
CA VAL A 18 0.01 -4.52 -37.62
C VAL A 18 0.04 -3.53 -36.46
N LEU A 19 1.19 -3.39 -35.79
CA LEU A 19 1.40 -2.41 -34.73
C LEU A 19 2.03 -1.14 -35.29
N VAL A 20 1.31 -0.01 -35.29
CA VAL A 20 1.84 1.28 -35.76
C VAL A 20 1.76 2.37 -34.69
N SER A 21 2.91 2.84 -34.20
CA SER A 21 2.99 3.77 -33.08
C SER A 21 3.87 4.98 -33.37
N ALA A 22 3.57 6.11 -32.71
CA ALA A 22 4.44 7.28 -32.73
C ALA A 22 5.70 7.10 -31.86
N ALA A 23 5.78 6.05 -31.04
CA ALA A 23 6.95 5.72 -30.24
C ALA A 23 8.17 5.35 -31.11
N ASP A 24 9.37 5.46 -30.54
CA ASP A 24 10.62 5.02 -31.18
C ASP A 24 10.51 3.56 -31.63
N GLN A 25 10.98 3.25 -32.84
CA GLN A 25 10.95 1.91 -33.45
C GLN A 25 11.39 0.81 -32.48
N ARG A 26 12.46 1.02 -31.69
CA ARG A 26 12.98 0.03 -30.74
C ARG A 26 12.01 -0.29 -29.59
N ILE A 27 11.10 0.62 -29.27
CA ILE A 27 10.04 0.40 -28.29
C ILE A 27 8.92 -0.42 -28.93
N VAL A 28 8.56 -0.09 -30.17
CA VAL A 28 7.50 -0.79 -30.91
C VAL A 28 7.86 -2.25 -31.16
N GLU A 29 9.09 -2.51 -31.61
CA GLU A 29 9.62 -3.87 -31.80
C GLU A 29 9.59 -4.67 -30.50
N ARG A 30 10.08 -4.11 -29.39
CA ARG A 30 10.04 -4.78 -28.08
C ARG A 30 8.62 -5.13 -27.63
N VAL A 31 7.61 -4.31 -27.96
CA VAL A 31 6.22 -4.61 -27.66
C VAL A 31 5.68 -5.71 -28.58
N ALA A 32 6.01 -5.65 -29.87
CA ALA A 32 5.62 -6.67 -30.84
C ALA A 32 6.20 -8.04 -30.49
N ASP A 33 7.50 -8.10 -30.18
CA ASP A 33 8.21 -9.31 -29.75
C ASP A 33 7.63 -9.87 -28.45
N HIS A 34 7.32 -9.00 -27.49
CA HIS A 34 6.77 -9.40 -26.20
C HIS A 34 5.38 -10.03 -26.33
N LEU A 35 4.53 -9.48 -27.19
CA LEU A 35 3.16 -9.96 -27.37
C LEU A 35 3.10 -11.12 -28.37
N ALA A 36 4.02 -11.19 -29.34
CA ALA A 36 3.99 -12.15 -30.46
C ALA A 36 2.66 -12.15 -31.24
N LEU A 37 1.98 -11.00 -31.24
CA LEU A 37 0.64 -10.82 -31.82
C LEU A 37 0.61 -10.03 -33.12
N PHE A 38 1.72 -9.45 -33.56
CA PHE A 38 1.71 -8.58 -34.73
C PHE A 38 2.59 -9.18 -35.82
N ASP A 39 2.08 -9.18 -37.04
CA ASP A 39 2.81 -9.64 -38.22
C ASP A 39 3.86 -8.60 -38.64
N GLU A 40 3.59 -7.31 -38.37
CA GLU A 40 4.49 -6.20 -38.61
C GLU A 40 4.42 -5.13 -37.52
N ALA A 41 5.52 -4.39 -37.34
CA ALA A 41 5.67 -3.38 -36.31
C ALA A 41 6.42 -2.15 -36.85
N TYR A 42 5.75 -0.99 -36.84
CA TYR A 42 6.27 0.28 -37.33
C TYR A 42 6.19 1.38 -36.26
N GLY A 43 7.31 2.04 -36.04
CA GLY A 43 7.52 3.13 -35.10
C GLY A 43 8.23 4.30 -35.76
N SER A 44 8.32 5.41 -35.03
CA SER A 44 9.09 6.57 -35.47
C SER A 44 10.59 6.27 -35.40
N ASP A 45 11.37 6.71 -36.38
CA ASP A 45 12.81 6.37 -36.53
C ASP A 45 13.72 7.61 -36.62
N GLY A 46 13.25 8.75 -36.12
CA GLY A 46 13.96 10.03 -36.16
C GLY A 46 13.91 10.73 -37.53
N ARG A 47 13.54 10.02 -38.60
CA ARG A 47 13.30 10.57 -39.95
C ARG A 47 11.81 10.65 -40.26
N MET A 48 11.08 9.58 -39.95
CA MET A 48 9.64 9.49 -40.08
C MET A 48 8.99 9.58 -38.69
N ASN A 49 8.05 10.51 -38.52
CA ASN A 49 7.25 10.64 -37.29
C ASN A 49 5.84 10.12 -37.56
N LEU A 50 5.53 8.93 -37.04
CA LEU A 50 4.25 8.26 -37.24
C LEU A 50 3.20 8.77 -36.26
N LYS A 51 2.85 10.07 -36.37
CA LYS A 51 1.81 10.72 -35.56
C LYS A 51 0.84 11.51 -36.44
N GLY A 52 -0.45 11.41 -36.12
CA GLY A 52 -1.49 12.20 -36.79
C GLY A 52 -1.57 11.94 -38.29
N ALA A 53 -1.67 13.01 -39.08
CA ALA A 53 -1.79 12.95 -40.53
C ALA A 53 -0.68 12.14 -41.22
N ARG A 54 0.57 12.25 -40.77
CA ARG A 54 1.68 11.46 -41.34
C ARG A 54 1.51 9.97 -41.15
N LYS A 55 0.92 9.54 -40.02
CA LYS A 55 0.58 8.13 -39.80
C LYS A 55 -0.55 7.70 -40.74
N ALA A 56 -1.54 8.57 -40.97
CA ALA A 56 -2.63 8.31 -41.90
C ALA A 56 -2.13 8.16 -43.34
N ASP A 57 -1.21 9.02 -43.78
CA ASP A 57 -0.57 8.93 -45.09
C ASP A 57 0.20 7.61 -45.24
N PHE A 58 1.05 7.28 -44.26
CA PHE A 58 1.82 6.04 -44.22
C PHE A 58 0.90 4.80 -44.34
N LEU A 59 -0.17 4.75 -43.55
CA LEU A 59 -1.10 3.62 -43.56
C LEU A 59 -1.86 3.50 -44.88
N ALA A 60 -2.30 4.62 -45.46
CA ALA A 60 -2.98 4.62 -46.75
C ALA A 60 -2.06 4.18 -47.89
N GLU A 61 -0.78 4.52 -47.84
CA GLU A 61 0.23 4.11 -48.83
C GLU A 61 0.59 2.63 -48.70
N HIS A 62 0.76 2.12 -47.46
CA HIS A 62 1.17 0.73 -47.22
C HIS A 62 0.01 -0.27 -47.35
N TYR A 63 -1.24 0.17 -47.14
CA TYR A 63 -2.44 -0.67 -47.17
C TYR A 63 -3.52 -0.06 -48.07
N PRO A 64 -3.30 0.01 -49.41
CA PRO A 64 -4.21 0.66 -50.33
C PRO A 64 -5.56 -0.06 -50.49
N GLU A 65 -5.62 -1.35 -50.15
CA GLU A 65 -6.86 -2.14 -50.16
C GLU A 65 -7.80 -1.81 -48.98
N GLY A 66 -7.36 -0.95 -48.06
CA GLY A 66 -8.10 -0.52 -46.89
C GLY A 66 -7.69 -1.26 -45.61
N PHE A 67 -8.00 -0.65 -44.47
CA PHE A 67 -7.64 -1.16 -43.15
C PHE A 67 -8.65 -0.75 -42.09
N ALA A 68 -8.79 -1.55 -41.03
CA ALA A 68 -9.46 -1.15 -39.80
C ALA A 68 -8.42 -0.60 -38.83
N TYR A 69 -8.71 0.52 -38.16
CA TYR A 69 -7.75 1.16 -37.25
C TYR A 69 -8.28 1.27 -35.82
N ILE A 70 -7.51 0.70 -34.88
CA ILE A 70 -7.72 0.81 -33.43
C ILE A 70 -6.90 1.97 -32.88
N GLY A 71 -7.54 2.98 -32.27
CA GLY A 71 -6.87 4.17 -31.74
C GLY A 71 -7.52 4.77 -30.49
N ASP A 72 -6.80 5.64 -29.77
CA ASP A 72 -7.22 6.18 -28.47
C ASP A 72 -7.10 7.70 -28.35
N LYS A 73 -6.66 8.42 -29.39
CA LYS A 73 -6.37 9.87 -29.33
C LYS A 73 -7.05 10.67 -30.41
N ASP A 74 -7.26 11.96 -30.13
CA ASP A 74 -7.72 12.94 -31.14
C ASP A 74 -6.83 12.99 -32.38
N ALA A 75 -5.52 12.74 -32.22
CA ALA A 75 -4.59 12.69 -33.34
C ALA A 75 -4.89 11.54 -34.32
N ASP A 76 -5.54 10.46 -33.86
CA ASP A 76 -5.92 9.34 -34.70
C ASP A 76 -7.12 9.65 -35.61
N TYR A 77 -7.80 10.78 -35.39
CA TYR A 77 -8.93 11.20 -36.22
C TYR A 77 -8.61 11.26 -37.72
N ALA A 78 -7.42 11.76 -38.07
CA ALA A 78 -6.96 11.81 -39.46
C ALA A 78 -6.79 10.41 -40.08
N ILE A 79 -6.56 9.38 -39.26
CA ILE A 79 -6.41 7.99 -39.70
C ILE A 79 -7.78 7.39 -39.95
N TRP A 80 -8.73 7.60 -39.03
CA TRP A 80 -10.11 7.13 -39.21
C TRP A 80 -10.78 7.70 -40.46
N GLN A 81 -10.44 8.95 -40.86
CA GLN A 81 -10.91 9.53 -42.13
C GLN A 81 -10.47 8.76 -43.39
N ARG A 82 -9.44 7.91 -43.29
CA ARG A 82 -8.92 7.09 -44.41
C ARG A 82 -9.06 5.59 -44.18
N ALA A 83 -9.58 5.18 -43.03
CA ALA A 83 -9.77 3.78 -42.68
C ALA A 83 -11.10 3.27 -43.24
N ALA A 84 -11.20 1.96 -43.50
CA ALA A 84 -12.45 1.31 -43.85
C ALA A 84 -13.37 1.11 -42.63
N ARG A 85 -12.78 1.04 -41.43
CA ARG A 85 -13.48 0.88 -40.15
C ARG A 85 -12.72 1.59 -39.03
N ALA A 86 -13.47 2.29 -38.17
CA ALA A 86 -12.93 2.96 -37.01
C ALA A 86 -13.21 2.14 -35.73
N ILE A 87 -12.16 1.83 -34.98
CA ILE A 87 -12.29 1.22 -33.66
C ILE A 87 -11.65 2.17 -32.66
N THR A 88 -12.43 2.75 -31.76
CA THR A 88 -11.91 3.68 -30.76
C THR A 88 -11.78 3.00 -29.40
N VAL A 89 -10.80 3.39 -28.60
CA VAL A 89 -10.57 2.86 -27.26
C VAL A 89 -10.57 4.00 -26.23
N ASP A 90 -11.50 3.96 -25.28
CA ASP A 90 -11.60 4.92 -24.15
C ASP A 90 -11.54 6.41 -24.52
N VAL A 91 -12.06 6.76 -25.71
CA VAL A 91 -12.06 8.15 -26.20
C VAL A 91 -13.13 9.02 -25.52
N PRO A 92 -12.90 10.34 -25.36
CA PRO A 92 -13.92 11.26 -24.85
C PRO A 92 -15.21 11.25 -25.70
N ARG A 93 -16.36 11.55 -25.08
CA ARG A 93 -17.67 11.60 -25.77
C ARG A 93 -17.68 12.53 -27.00
N SER A 94 -16.94 13.63 -26.94
CA SER A 94 -16.80 14.58 -28.06
C SER A 94 -16.08 13.96 -29.26
N LEU A 95 -15.03 13.16 -29.03
CA LEU A 95 -14.31 12.47 -30.11
C LEU A 95 -15.14 11.31 -30.65
N ARG A 96 -15.84 10.58 -29.77
CA ARG A 96 -16.77 9.53 -30.16
C ARG A 96 -17.81 10.03 -31.17
N ALA A 97 -18.50 11.12 -30.85
CA ALA A 97 -19.48 11.74 -31.74
C ALA A 97 -18.87 12.11 -33.10
N ARG A 98 -17.67 12.70 -33.12
CA ARG A 98 -16.98 13.06 -34.36
C ARG A 98 -16.61 11.85 -35.24
N VAL A 99 -16.35 10.69 -34.62
CA VAL A 99 -16.04 9.44 -35.33
C VAL A 99 -17.33 8.81 -35.87
N ASP A 100 -18.42 8.86 -35.10
CA ASP A 100 -19.74 8.40 -35.54
C ASP A 100 -20.30 9.20 -36.72
N ASP A 101 -19.89 10.45 -36.88
CA ASP A 101 -20.24 11.30 -38.03
C ASP A 101 -19.50 10.90 -39.33
N LEU A 102 -18.49 10.02 -39.26
CA LEU A 102 -17.78 9.54 -40.46
C LEU A 102 -18.63 8.49 -41.19
N PRO A 103 -18.59 8.43 -42.53
CA PRO A 103 -19.35 7.46 -43.32
C PRO A 103 -18.69 6.06 -43.33
N ILE A 104 -18.30 5.53 -42.16
CA ILE A 104 -17.64 4.24 -41.97
C ILE A 104 -18.20 3.51 -40.74
N GLU A 105 -18.02 2.19 -40.66
CA GLU A 105 -18.40 1.44 -39.45
C GLU A 105 -17.54 1.90 -38.25
N SER A 106 -18.18 2.28 -37.15
CA SER A 106 -17.53 2.65 -35.88
C SER A 106 -17.82 1.62 -34.78
N GLU A 107 -16.77 1.21 -34.06
CA GLU A 107 -16.88 0.40 -32.84
C GLU A 107 -16.16 1.12 -31.69
N HIS A 108 -16.79 1.19 -30.52
CA HIS A 108 -16.21 1.85 -29.36
C HIS A 108 -15.96 0.86 -28.23
N LEU A 109 -14.69 0.51 -28.04
CA LEU A 109 -14.22 -0.32 -26.95
C LEU A 109 -14.00 0.56 -25.71
N THR A 110 -14.50 0.09 -24.57
CA THR A 110 -14.28 0.73 -23.27
C THR A 110 -13.48 -0.23 -22.41
N THR A 111 -12.22 0.12 -22.10
CA THR A 111 -11.30 -0.73 -21.32
C THR A 111 -11.01 -0.15 -19.94
N ARG A 112 -11.30 1.14 -19.72
CA ARG A 112 -11.10 1.80 -18.43
C ARG A 112 -12.36 1.68 -17.57
N GLY A 113 -12.29 0.83 -16.56
CA GLY A 113 -13.20 0.90 -15.40
C GLY A 113 -12.97 2.17 -14.56
N SER A 114 -13.86 2.42 -13.60
CA SER A 114 -13.73 3.55 -12.66
C SER A 114 -12.36 3.57 -11.99
N HIS A 115 -11.65 4.70 -12.09
CA HIS A 115 -10.36 4.91 -11.43
C HIS A 115 -10.47 5.03 -9.90
N PHE A 116 -11.67 5.22 -9.36
CA PHE A 116 -11.89 5.37 -7.92
C PHE A 116 -11.51 4.11 -7.14
N GLY A 117 -11.94 2.93 -7.60
CA GLY A 117 -11.61 1.66 -6.95
C GLY A 117 -10.09 1.37 -6.91
N PRO A 118 -9.37 1.45 -8.05
CA PRO A 118 -7.91 1.39 -8.09
C PRO A 118 -7.23 2.45 -7.22
N LEU A 119 -7.73 3.69 -7.20
CA LEU A 119 -7.18 4.76 -6.38
C LEU A 119 -7.29 4.46 -4.88
N MET A 120 -8.47 4.05 -4.40
CA MET A 120 -8.65 3.66 -3.01
C MET A 120 -7.75 2.48 -2.64
N ARG A 121 -7.60 1.49 -3.53
CA ARG A 121 -6.65 0.39 -3.32
C ARG A 121 -5.19 0.87 -3.24
N ALA A 122 -4.81 1.87 -4.05
CA ALA A 122 -3.47 2.46 -4.05
C ALA A 122 -3.19 3.28 -2.77
N MET A 123 -4.18 4.01 -2.25
CA MET A 123 -4.06 4.77 -0.99
C MET A 123 -3.98 3.87 0.25
N ARG A 124 -4.47 2.62 0.16
CA ARG A 124 -4.44 1.59 1.21
C ARG A 124 -5.14 1.97 2.53
N PRO A 125 -6.42 2.38 2.51
CA PRO A 125 -7.15 2.76 3.72
C PRO A 125 -7.21 1.64 4.77
N GLN A 126 -7.17 0.37 4.36
CA GLN A 126 -7.05 -0.76 5.28
C GLN A 126 -5.80 -0.71 6.18
N GLN A 127 -4.73 -0.01 5.76
CA GLN A 127 -3.53 0.18 6.58
C GLN A 127 -3.68 1.32 7.60
N TRP A 128 -4.71 2.17 7.46
CA TRP A 128 -5.00 3.24 8.43
C TRP A 128 -5.44 2.69 9.78
N LEU A 129 -5.88 1.42 9.84
CA LEU A 129 -6.12 0.72 11.10
C LEU A 129 -4.92 0.80 12.05
N LYS A 130 -3.69 0.78 11.53
CA LYS A 130 -2.48 0.93 12.35
C LYS A 130 -2.40 2.30 13.02
N ASN A 131 -2.97 3.32 12.39
CA ASN A 131 -2.97 4.69 12.90
C ASN A 131 -4.00 4.87 14.04
N VAL A 132 -4.84 3.88 14.34
CA VAL A 132 -5.69 3.88 15.56
C VAL A 132 -4.83 4.01 16.82
N LEU A 133 -3.55 3.63 16.77
CA LEU A 133 -2.58 3.85 17.85
C LEU A 133 -2.39 5.33 18.23
N VAL A 134 -2.75 6.28 17.36
CA VAL A 134 -2.77 7.72 17.68
C VAL A 134 -3.76 8.04 18.81
N PHE A 135 -4.79 7.24 19.02
CA PHE A 135 -5.76 7.42 20.10
C PHE A 135 -5.31 6.78 21.43
N LEU A 136 -4.24 5.98 21.43
CA LEU A 136 -3.79 5.27 22.62
C LEU A 136 -3.47 6.20 23.82
N PRO A 137 -2.86 7.39 23.63
CA PRO A 137 -2.63 8.33 24.73
C PRO A 137 -3.92 8.80 25.43
N LEU A 138 -5.02 8.97 24.71
CA LEU A 138 -6.31 9.38 25.27
C LEU A 138 -6.86 8.27 26.18
N LEU A 139 -6.79 7.03 25.69
CA LEU A 139 -7.18 5.85 26.46
C LEU A 139 -6.33 5.71 27.74
N ALA A 140 -5.01 5.88 27.63
CA ALA A 140 -4.10 5.78 28.76
C ALA A 140 -4.33 6.87 29.81
N ALA A 141 -4.65 8.10 29.38
CA ALA A 141 -4.89 9.23 30.26
C ALA A 141 -6.35 9.38 30.73
N HIS A 142 -7.26 8.52 30.28
CA HIS A 142 -8.71 8.62 30.51
C HIS A 142 -9.30 10.00 30.17
N ARG A 143 -8.75 10.66 29.13
CA ARG A 143 -9.22 11.99 28.68
C ARG A 143 -10.02 11.84 27.39
N PHE A 144 -11.33 12.10 27.50
CA PHE A 144 -12.31 11.96 26.41
C PHE A 144 -13.15 13.21 26.22
N ASP A 145 -12.58 14.39 26.46
CA ASP A 145 -13.25 15.66 26.15
C ASP A 145 -13.30 15.91 24.62
N LEU A 146 -14.25 16.74 24.19
CA LEU A 146 -14.48 17.00 22.77
C LEU A 146 -13.27 17.62 22.05
N VAL A 147 -12.45 18.40 22.77
CA VAL A 147 -11.29 19.08 22.20
C VAL A 147 -10.19 18.06 21.91
N THR A 148 -9.80 17.26 22.91
CA THR A 148 -8.77 16.22 22.74
C THR A 148 -9.18 15.14 21.73
N LEU A 149 -10.46 14.78 21.69
CA LEU A 149 -10.99 13.88 20.66
C LEU A 149 -10.89 14.48 19.26
N GLY A 150 -11.20 15.78 19.11
CA GLY A 150 -11.05 16.51 17.85
C GLY A 150 -9.60 16.56 17.37
N GLU A 151 -8.66 16.88 18.28
CA GLU A 151 -7.22 16.91 18.01
C GLU A 151 -6.68 15.51 17.60
N ALA A 152 -7.09 14.46 18.32
CA ALA A 152 -6.71 13.09 17.99
C ALA A 152 -7.28 12.62 16.65
N ALA A 153 -8.53 12.99 16.33
CA ALA A 153 -9.14 12.70 15.04
C ALA A 153 -8.41 13.43 13.90
N LEU A 154 -8.04 14.70 14.10
CA LEU A 154 -7.27 15.47 13.13
C LEU A 154 -5.87 14.86 12.93
N ALA A 155 -5.22 14.42 14.02
CA ALA A 155 -3.95 13.72 13.98
C ALA A 155 -4.05 12.39 13.22
N PHE A 156 -5.11 11.62 13.45
CA PHE A 156 -5.38 10.39 12.71
C PHE A 156 -5.54 10.64 11.21
N VAL A 157 -6.27 11.68 10.81
CA VAL A 157 -6.44 12.07 9.40
C VAL A 157 -5.11 12.50 8.80
N ALA A 158 -4.38 13.40 9.46
CA ALA A 158 -3.07 13.88 9.01
C ALA A 158 -2.09 12.71 8.80
N TYR A 159 -1.96 11.84 9.81
CA TYR A 159 -1.10 10.66 9.75
C TYR A 159 -1.50 9.72 8.62
N SER A 160 -2.80 9.48 8.43
CA SER A 160 -3.32 8.59 7.39
C SER A 160 -3.05 9.12 5.98
N VAL A 161 -3.23 10.42 5.77
CA VAL A 161 -2.94 11.09 4.50
C VAL A 161 -1.44 11.07 4.19
N VAL A 162 -0.58 11.38 5.18
CA VAL A 162 0.89 11.27 5.03
C VAL A 162 1.31 9.83 4.77
N ALA A 163 0.74 8.84 5.47
CA ALA A 163 1.03 7.43 5.25
C ALA A 163 0.64 6.98 3.82
N SER A 164 -0.52 7.43 3.32
CA SER A 164 -0.94 7.17 1.93
C SER A 164 0.01 7.80 0.91
N SER A 165 0.54 9.00 1.14
CA SER A 165 1.61 9.58 0.31
C SER A 165 2.81 8.64 0.19
N VAL A 166 3.30 8.13 1.33
CA VAL A 166 4.44 7.20 1.35
C VAL A 166 4.12 5.89 0.63
N TYR A 167 2.91 5.35 0.80
CA TYR A 167 2.50 4.14 0.07
C TYR A 167 2.48 4.33 -1.44
N LEU A 168 1.95 5.47 -1.93
CA LEU A 168 1.97 5.79 -3.36
C LEU A 168 3.39 5.94 -3.87
N LEU A 169 4.25 6.68 -3.15
CA LEU A 169 5.66 6.83 -3.51
C LEU A 169 6.37 5.47 -3.58
N ASN A 170 6.16 4.61 -2.59
CA ASN A 170 6.76 3.27 -2.57
C ASN A 170 6.29 2.40 -3.74
N ASP A 171 5.01 2.42 -4.10
CA ASP A 171 4.50 1.63 -5.22
C ASP A 171 5.03 2.13 -6.57
N LEU A 172 5.42 3.41 -6.69
CA LEU A 172 6.12 3.92 -7.88
C LEU A 172 7.58 3.48 -7.92
N LEU A 173 8.26 3.49 -6.77
CA LEU A 173 9.67 3.10 -6.66
C LEU A 173 9.89 1.60 -6.85
N ASP A 174 9.00 0.78 -6.28
CA ASP A 174 9.05 -0.69 -6.37
C ASP A 174 8.34 -1.21 -7.63
N LEU A 175 7.96 -0.34 -8.60
CA LEU A 175 7.11 -0.69 -9.75
C LEU A 175 7.62 -1.89 -10.57
N GLN A 176 8.92 -1.94 -10.87
CA GLN A 176 9.51 -3.05 -11.65
C GLN A 176 9.47 -4.36 -10.87
N ALA A 177 9.84 -4.33 -9.60
CA ALA A 177 9.80 -5.51 -8.73
C ALA A 177 8.36 -5.97 -8.47
N ASP A 178 7.41 -5.04 -8.36
CA ASP A 178 6.00 -5.37 -8.18
C ASP A 178 5.42 -6.05 -9.43
N ARG A 179 5.84 -5.66 -10.65
CA ARG A 179 5.39 -6.29 -11.90
C ARG A 179 5.80 -7.76 -12.02
N THR A 180 6.98 -8.14 -11.55
CA THR A 180 7.48 -9.53 -11.62
C THR A 180 6.97 -10.40 -10.48
N HIS A 181 6.42 -9.81 -9.42
CA HIS A 181 6.03 -10.54 -8.22
C HIS A 181 4.64 -11.19 -8.37
N PRO A 182 4.45 -12.48 -7.99
CA PRO A 182 3.21 -13.25 -8.23
C PRO A 182 1.91 -12.60 -7.71
N ARG A 183 1.95 -11.99 -6.51
CA ARG A 183 0.81 -11.28 -5.92
C ARG A 183 0.81 -9.76 -6.16
N LYS A 184 1.98 -9.11 -6.14
CA LYS A 184 2.07 -7.63 -6.21
C LYS A 184 1.90 -7.08 -7.62
N CYS A 185 1.96 -7.93 -8.65
CA CYS A 185 1.67 -7.54 -10.03
C CYS A 185 0.25 -7.00 -10.20
N LYS A 186 -0.67 -7.36 -9.30
CA LYS A 186 -2.06 -6.88 -9.24
C LYS A 186 -2.23 -5.50 -8.60
N ARG A 187 -1.14 -4.87 -8.09
CA ARG A 187 -1.20 -3.51 -7.55
C ARG A 187 -1.59 -2.51 -8.64
N PRO A 188 -2.38 -1.46 -8.33
CA PRO A 188 -2.93 -0.55 -9.35
C PRO A 188 -1.92 0.04 -10.34
N PHE A 189 -0.73 0.44 -9.87
CA PHE A 189 0.32 0.96 -10.76
C PHE A 189 1.06 -0.15 -11.53
N ALA A 190 1.30 -1.30 -10.89
CA ALA A 190 2.00 -2.43 -11.50
C ALA A 190 1.17 -3.07 -12.63
N SER A 191 -0.13 -3.25 -12.41
CA SER A 191 -1.07 -3.80 -13.39
C SER A 191 -1.51 -2.82 -14.47
N GLY A 192 -1.18 -1.52 -14.32
CA GLY A 192 -1.65 -0.47 -15.23
C GLY A 192 -3.10 -0.04 -15.02
N ALA A 193 -3.79 -0.53 -13.99
CA ALA A 193 -5.16 -0.12 -13.65
C ALA A 193 -5.25 1.37 -13.23
N LEU A 194 -4.16 1.95 -12.74
CA LEU A 194 -4.04 3.38 -12.48
C LEU A 194 -2.82 3.94 -13.25
N PRO A 195 -2.96 5.05 -13.99
CA PRO A 195 -1.83 5.65 -14.70
C PRO A 195 -0.74 6.11 -13.73
N LEU A 196 0.53 5.98 -14.11
CA LEU A 196 1.68 6.39 -13.27
C LEU A 196 1.67 7.89 -12.92
N SER A 197 1.10 8.73 -13.81
CA SER A 197 0.96 10.17 -13.60
C SER A 197 0.15 10.51 -12.34
N TRP A 198 -0.85 9.69 -12.00
CA TRP A 198 -1.63 9.86 -10.79
C TRP A 198 -0.76 9.70 -9.55
N GLY A 199 0.10 8.67 -9.52
CA GLY A 199 1.02 8.48 -8.41
C GLY A 199 2.00 9.65 -8.26
N THR A 200 2.57 10.14 -9.36
CA THR A 200 3.54 11.24 -9.33
C THR A 200 2.95 12.56 -8.83
N VAL A 201 1.66 12.81 -9.04
CA VAL A 201 0.96 14.02 -8.57
C VAL A 201 0.39 13.82 -7.17
N LEU A 202 -0.26 12.68 -6.91
CA LEU A 202 -0.92 12.43 -5.64
C LEU A 202 0.04 12.18 -4.49
N ALA A 203 1.20 11.55 -4.72
CA ALA A 203 2.17 11.34 -3.63
C ALA A 203 2.62 12.67 -3.00
N PRO A 204 3.15 13.67 -3.73
CA PRO A 204 3.48 14.97 -3.15
C PRO A 204 2.22 15.75 -2.73
N GLY A 205 1.10 15.64 -3.47
CA GLY A 205 -0.16 16.31 -3.11
C GLY A 205 -0.71 15.87 -1.75
N LEU A 206 -0.70 14.58 -1.46
CA LEU A 206 -1.10 14.04 -0.16
C LEU A 206 -0.08 14.41 0.94
N LEU A 207 1.21 14.44 0.64
CA LEU A 207 2.21 14.89 1.62
C LEU A 207 1.95 16.35 2.03
N LEU A 208 1.71 17.22 1.05
CA LEU A 208 1.38 18.62 1.28
C LEU A 208 0.07 18.75 2.06
N ALA A 209 -0.99 18.04 1.65
CA ALA A 209 -2.27 18.07 2.35
C ALA A 209 -2.14 17.61 3.80
N GLY A 210 -1.46 16.48 4.06
CA GLY A 210 -1.22 15.99 5.41
C GLY A 210 -0.32 16.93 6.23
N GLY A 211 0.68 17.55 5.60
CA GLY A 211 1.53 18.58 6.19
C GLY A 211 0.74 19.83 6.60
N LEU A 212 -0.13 20.33 5.73
CA LEU A 212 -1.01 21.48 6.03
C LEU A 212 -1.94 21.19 7.21
N VAL A 213 -2.53 20.00 7.26
CA VAL A 213 -3.34 19.59 8.43
C VAL A 213 -2.47 19.51 9.70
N SER A 214 -1.21 19.05 9.57
CA SER A 214 -0.28 18.95 10.69
C SER A 214 0.10 20.31 11.29
N VAL A 215 0.06 21.40 10.50
CA VAL A 215 0.30 22.77 11.00
C VAL A 215 -0.73 23.16 12.05
N LEU A 216 -1.99 22.72 11.91
CA LEU A 216 -3.07 23.01 12.84
C LEU A 216 -2.85 22.38 14.23
N LEU A 217 -2.06 21.31 14.30
CA LEU A 217 -1.72 20.59 15.53
C LEU A 217 -0.41 21.08 16.17
N GLY A 218 0.26 22.06 15.56
CA GLY A 218 1.45 22.69 16.10
C GLY A 218 2.79 22.11 15.62
N PRO A 219 3.90 22.82 15.90
CA PRO A 219 5.21 22.54 15.30
C PRO A 219 5.81 21.21 15.76
N VAL A 220 5.53 20.76 16.98
CA VAL A 220 6.09 19.50 17.49
C VAL A 220 5.44 18.30 16.81
N PHE A 221 4.12 18.32 16.59
CA PHE A 221 3.44 17.29 15.80
C PHE A 221 3.98 17.23 14.37
N MET A 222 4.17 18.41 13.74
CA MET A 222 4.76 18.49 12.40
C MET A 222 6.17 17.88 12.35
N ALA A 223 7.01 18.10 13.37
CA ALA A 223 8.32 17.47 13.47
C ALA A 223 8.21 15.93 13.57
N VAL A 224 7.25 15.41 14.35
CA VAL A 224 6.98 13.96 14.43
C VAL A 224 6.55 13.41 13.06
N MET A 225 5.71 14.13 12.30
CA MET A 225 5.31 13.72 10.95
C MET A 225 6.48 13.73 9.97
N ALA A 226 7.36 14.73 10.05
CA ALA A 226 8.57 14.78 9.24
C ALA A 226 9.50 13.59 9.56
N ILE A 227 9.75 13.29 10.84
CA ILE A 227 10.53 12.13 11.28
C ILE A 227 9.88 10.83 10.79
N TYR A 228 8.56 10.68 10.94
CA TYR A 228 7.83 9.52 10.45
C TYR A 228 8.01 9.34 8.94
N TYR A 229 7.87 10.42 8.15
CA TYR A 229 8.04 10.37 6.71
C TYR A 229 9.46 9.97 6.32
N LEU A 230 10.47 10.59 6.96
CA LEU A 230 11.89 10.29 6.73
C LEU A 230 12.23 8.84 7.07
N VAL A 231 11.82 8.35 8.24
CA VAL A 231 12.09 6.97 8.68
C VAL A 231 11.36 5.97 7.77
N THR A 232 10.12 6.24 7.37
CA THR A 232 9.38 5.33 6.47
C THR A 232 10.02 5.29 5.08
N THR A 233 10.50 6.43 4.59
CA THR A 233 11.20 6.53 3.30
C THR A 233 12.55 5.83 3.37
N ALA A 234 13.36 6.10 4.39
CA ALA A 234 14.63 5.43 4.65
C ALA A 234 14.44 3.91 4.81
N TYR A 235 13.33 3.48 5.43
CA TYR A 235 12.98 2.08 5.53
C TYR A 235 12.77 1.44 4.17
N SER A 236 11.95 2.04 3.30
CA SER A 236 11.71 1.55 1.95
C SER A 236 12.99 1.46 1.11
N PHE A 237 13.90 2.44 1.25
CA PHE A 237 15.11 2.50 0.45
C PHE A 237 16.24 1.64 0.97
N VAL A 238 16.50 1.61 2.28
CA VAL A 238 17.76 1.06 2.84
C VAL A 238 17.50 0.15 4.04
N LEU A 239 16.76 0.62 5.04
CA LEU A 239 16.68 -0.09 6.33
C LEU A 239 16.03 -1.47 6.20
N LYS A 240 15.09 -1.63 5.24
CA LYS A 240 14.44 -2.92 4.97
C LYS A 240 15.42 -4.06 4.67
N ARG A 241 16.61 -3.75 4.14
CA ARG A 241 17.64 -4.73 3.74
C ARG A 241 18.64 -5.07 4.85
N ARG A 242 18.63 -4.35 5.98
CA ARG A 242 19.59 -4.54 7.07
C ARG A 242 19.00 -5.47 8.14
N LEU A 243 19.77 -6.49 8.53
CA LEU A 243 19.40 -7.47 9.55
C LEU A 243 19.07 -6.78 10.89
N VAL A 244 17.99 -7.18 11.55
CA VAL A 244 17.41 -6.63 12.80
C VAL A 244 16.97 -5.16 12.73
N ILE A 245 17.68 -4.30 12.01
CA ILE A 245 17.36 -2.89 11.81
C ILE A 245 15.97 -2.72 11.21
N ASP A 246 15.52 -3.65 10.37
CA ASP A 246 14.15 -3.63 9.83
C ASP A 246 13.08 -3.85 10.93
N ILE A 247 13.31 -4.77 11.88
CA ILE A 247 12.45 -5.02 13.03
C ILE A 247 12.44 -3.79 13.94
N CYS A 248 13.62 -3.23 14.25
CA CYS A 248 13.74 -1.99 15.03
C CYS A 248 12.98 -0.84 14.37
N ALA A 249 13.16 -0.63 13.06
CA ALA A 249 12.51 0.43 12.32
C ALA A 249 10.98 0.27 12.33
N LEU A 250 10.47 -0.96 12.14
CA LEU A 250 9.03 -1.22 12.24
C LEU A 250 8.48 -0.92 13.63
N ALA A 251 9.18 -1.34 14.69
CA ALA A 251 8.80 -1.02 16.07
C ALA A 251 8.77 0.49 16.31
N THR A 252 9.80 1.22 15.89
CA THR A 252 9.85 2.69 15.97
C THR A 252 8.70 3.33 15.21
N LEU A 253 8.38 2.88 14.01
CA LEU A 253 7.26 3.41 13.22
C LEU A 253 5.91 3.20 13.90
N TYR A 254 5.70 2.08 14.60
CA TYR A 254 4.50 1.89 15.41
C TYR A 254 4.47 2.82 16.62
N THR A 255 5.58 2.93 17.36
CA THR A 255 5.69 3.83 18.52
C THR A 255 5.50 5.29 18.13
N LEU A 256 5.99 5.72 16.97
CA LEU A 256 5.81 7.09 16.47
C LEU A 256 4.34 7.48 16.32
N ARG A 257 3.41 6.53 16.12
CA ARG A 257 1.97 6.81 16.09
C ARG A 257 1.43 7.23 17.45
N ILE A 258 1.89 6.56 18.50
CA ILE A 258 1.54 6.89 19.89
C ILE A 258 2.15 8.26 20.24
N VAL A 259 3.40 8.49 19.85
CA VAL A 259 4.06 9.79 20.02
C VAL A 259 3.29 10.90 19.32
N ALA A 260 2.87 10.67 18.06
CA ALA A 260 2.05 11.62 17.31
C ALA A 260 0.74 11.95 18.03
N GLY A 261 0.05 10.95 18.59
CA GLY A 261 -1.17 11.15 19.38
C GLY A 261 -0.95 11.99 20.64
N GLY A 262 0.13 11.72 21.38
CA GLY A 262 0.45 12.46 22.61
C GLY A 262 0.81 13.91 22.31
N MET A 263 1.60 14.13 21.25
CA MET A 263 1.96 15.48 20.82
C MET A 263 0.79 16.28 20.27
N ALA A 264 -0.16 15.63 19.57
CA ALA A 264 -1.34 16.30 19.04
C ALA A 264 -2.32 16.75 20.12
N THR A 265 -2.46 15.96 21.19
CA THR A 265 -3.43 16.20 22.28
C THR A 265 -2.84 16.87 23.51
N GLY A 266 -1.53 17.14 23.50
CA GLY A 266 -0.79 17.65 24.66
C GLY A 266 -0.73 16.67 25.85
N ILE A 267 -1.09 15.40 25.66
CA ILE A 267 -1.04 14.37 26.70
C ILE A 267 0.41 13.89 26.85
N SER A 268 0.98 14.14 28.03
CA SER A 268 2.31 13.65 28.40
C SER A 268 2.36 12.12 28.38
N LEU A 269 3.28 11.57 27.59
CA LEU A 269 3.46 10.12 27.46
C LEU A 269 4.34 9.60 28.60
N SER A 270 3.86 8.57 29.30
CA SER A 270 4.66 7.93 30.34
C SER A 270 5.80 7.12 29.72
N VAL A 271 6.95 7.11 30.40
CA VAL A 271 8.10 6.29 30.00
C VAL A 271 7.71 4.81 29.95
N TRP A 272 6.83 4.38 30.86
CA TRP A 272 6.28 3.02 30.91
C TRP A 272 5.47 2.67 29.66
N LEU A 273 4.59 3.57 29.18
CA LEU A 273 3.81 3.36 27.97
C LEU A 273 4.73 3.22 26.73
N LEU A 274 5.74 4.09 26.64
CA LEU A 274 6.71 4.05 25.53
C LEU A 274 7.57 2.79 25.56
N ALA A 275 8.04 2.38 26.74
CA ALA A 275 8.82 1.16 26.94
C ALA A 275 7.98 -0.10 26.60
N PHE A 276 6.76 -0.20 27.13
CA PHE A 276 5.82 -1.26 26.79
C PHE A 276 5.62 -1.35 25.28
N SER A 277 5.28 -0.21 24.65
CA SER A 277 5.00 -0.13 23.23
C SER A 277 6.19 -0.52 22.37
N MET A 278 7.40 -0.10 22.74
CA MET A 278 8.63 -0.45 22.03
C MET A 278 8.84 -1.97 21.99
N PHE A 279 8.78 -2.65 23.13
CA PHE A 279 8.95 -4.11 23.19
C PHE A 279 7.79 -4.87 22.55
N PHE A 280 6.56 -4.41 22.76
CA PHE A 280 5.37 -5.01 22.16
C PHE A 280 5.41 -4.94 20.63
N PHE A 281 5.70 -3.77 20.05
CA PHE A 281 5.80 -3.63 18.59
C PHE A 281 7.04 -4.28 18.01
N PHE A 282 8.14 -4.38 18.77
CA PHE A 282 9.28 -5.20 18.37
C PHE A 282 8.86 -6.68 18.25
N SER A 283 8.09 -7.20 19.20
CA SER A 283 7.53 -8.55 19.14
C SER A 283 6.64 -8.74 17.90
N LEU A 284 5.72 -7.80 17.63
CA LEU A 284 4.88 -7.86 16.42
C LEU A 284 5.70 -7.77 15.13
N ALA A 285 6.73 -6.93 15.09
CA ALA A 285 7.60 -6.79 13.93
C ALA A 285 8.45 -8.06 13.69
N ALA A 286 8.93 -8.70 14.76
CA ALA A 286 9.62 -9.98 14.70
C ALA A 286 8.67 -11.09 14.25
N MET A 287 7.42 -11.14 14.74
CA MET A 287 6.41 -12.08 14.23
C MET A 287 6.11 -11.89 12.75
N LYS A 288 6.08 -10.64 12.26
CA LYS A 288 5.95 -10.38 10.83
C LYS A 288 7.13 -10.94 10.03
N ARG A 289 8.35 -10.81 10.56
CA ARG A 289 9.54 -11.40 9.92
C ARG A 289 9.48 -12.93 9.97
N GLN A 290 9.01 -13.50 11.07
CA GLN A 290 8.79 -14.94 11.25
C GLN A 290 7.82 -15.48 10.19
N THR A 291 6.67 -14.84 9.96
CA THR A 291 5.70 -15.29 8.95
C THR A 291 6.26 -15.22 7.52
N GLU A 292 7.02 -14.16 7.20
CA GLU A 292 7.71 -14.04 5.91
C GLU A 292 8.76 -15.16 5.72
N LEU A 293 9.50 -15.53 6.77
CA LEU A 293 10.47 -16.64 6.72
C LEU A 293 9.81 -18.02 6.61
N VAL A 294 8.74 -18.27 7.37
CA VAL A 294 7.95 -19.51 7.26
C VAL A 294 7.39 -19.69 5.85
N SER A 295 6.89 -18.61 5.23
CA SER A 295 6.45 -18.64 3.83
C SER A 295 7.59 -18.94 2.86
N SER A 296 8.78 -18.36 3.10
CA SER A 296 9.97 -18.59 2.25
C SER A 296 10.43 -20.05 2.32
N VAL A 297 10.42 -20.65 3.52
CA VAL A 297 10.70 -22.08 3.73
C VAL A 297 9.68 -22.95 2.99
N ALA A 298 8.39 -22.63 3.09
CA ALA A 298 7.34 -23.38 2.41
C ALA A 298 7.43 -23.29 0.88
N GLU A 299 7.98 -22.20 0.34
CA GLU A 299 8.24 -21.98 -1.09
C GLU A 299 9.58 -22.58 -1.56
N GLY A 300 10.36 -23.21 -0.66
CA GLY A 300 11.67 -23.79 -0.99
C GLY A 300 12.75 -22.74 -1.31
N GLN A 301 12.64 -21.53 -0.76
CA GLN A 301 13.63 -20.46 -0.93
C GLN A 301 14.56 -20.37 0.27
N ASP A 302 15.88 -20.34 0.04
CA ASP A 302 16.89 -20.24 1.11
C ASP A 302 17.01 -18.84 1.73
N LYS A 303 16.46 -17.82 1.06
CA LYS A 303 16.58 -16.41 1.47
C LYS A 303 15.25 -15.69 1.40
N ALA A 304 15.01 -14.81 2.36
CA ALA A 304 13.88 -13.90 2.30
C ALA A 304 14.07 -12.87 1.18
N HIS A 305 13.07 -12.75 0.29
CA HIS A 305 13.12 -11.91 -0.90
C HIS A 305 13.42 -10.43 -0.59
N GLY A 306 14.59 -9.93 -1.02
CA GLY A 306 14.99 -8.52 -0.87
C GLY A 306 15.30 -8.09 0.57
N ARG A 307 15.64 -9.05 1.45
CA ARG A 307 15.89 -8.84 2.88
C ARG A 307 17.21 -9.50 3.31
N GLY A 308 17.74 -9.06 4.44
CA GLY A 308 19.02 -9.55 4.98
C GLY A 308 18.92 -10.83 5.81
N TYR A 309 17.88 -11.64 5.64
CA TYR A 309 17.61 -12.85 6.43
C TYR A 309 17.70 -14.12 5.57
N VAL A 310 18.21 -15.19 6.16
CA VAL A 310 18.15 -16.56 5.62
C VAL A 310 17.07 -17.36 6.35
N THR A 311 16.59 -18.45 5.75
CA THR A 311 15.58 -19.32 6.37
C THR A 311 16.04 -19.92 7.70
N ASP A 312 17.34 -20.17 7.84
CA ASP A 312 17.96 -20.66 9.08
C ASP A 312 17.86 -19.67 10.25
N ASP A 313 17.60 -18.38 9.99
CA ASP A 313 17.40 -17.38 11.05
C ASP A 313 16.03 -17.51 11.76
N LEU A 314 15.13 -18.34 11.23
CA LEU A 314 13.75 -18.47 11.72
C LEU A 314 13.65 -18.74 13.23
N PRO A 315 14.42 -19.67 13.85
CA PRO A 315 14.37 -19.90 15.28
C PRO A 315 14.80 -18.67 16.08
N LEU A 316 15.83 -17.95 15.61
CA LEU A 316 16.33 -16.75 16.27
C LEU A 316 15.27 -15.62 16.23
N VAL A 317 14.67 -15.38 15.07
CA VAL A 317 13.59 -14.39 14.91
C VAL A 317 12.38 -14.75 15.77
N SER A 318 12.03 -16.04 15.84
CA SER A 318 10.95 -16.53 16.70
C SER A 318 11.25 -16.25 18.19
N ASN A 319 12.48 -16.50 18.64
CA ASN A 319 12.90 -16.20 20.01
C ASN A 319 12.89 -14.69 20.30
N MET A 320 13.31 -13.87 19.34
CA MET A 320 13.23 -12.41 19.46
C MET A 320 11.77 -11.95 19.66
N ALA A 321 10.82 -12.55 18.92
CA ALA A 321 9.40 -12.26 19.08
C ALA A 321 8.88 -12.63 20.47
N VAL A 322 9.15 -13.84 20.95
CA VAL A 322 8.71 -14.31 22.28
C VAL A 322 9.34 -13.49 23.41
N ALA A 323 10.66 -13.32 23.39
CA ALA A 323 11.39 -12.64 24.45
C ALA A 323 10.94 -11.17 24.59
N SER A 324 10.88 -10.43 23.48
CA SER A 324 10.38 -9.05 23.50
C SER A 324 8.90 -8.96 23.91
N GLY A 325 8.08 -9.91 23.49
CA GLY A 325 6.68 -10.01 23.92
C GLY A 325 6.55 -10.16 25.42
N TYR A 326 7.28 -11.09 26.03
CA TYR A 326 7.24 -11.31 27.48
C TYR A 326 7.87 -10.15 28.27
N VAL A 327 8.93 -9.52 27.75
CA VAL A 327 9.47 -8.29 28.35
C VAL A 327 8.44 -7.17 28.32
N SER A 328 7.65 -7.03 27.25
CA SER A 328 6.56 -6.04 27.23
C SER A 328 5.53 -6.31 28.34
N ILE A 329 5.15 -7.57 28.57
CA ILE A 329 4.24 -7.95 29.66
C ILE A 329 4.87 -7.66 31.02
N LEU A 330 6.16 -7.95 31.21
CA LEU A 330 6.88 -7.63 32.44
C LEU A 330 6.89 -6.11 32.69
N VAL A 331 7.16 -5.30 31.67
CA VAL A 331 7.10 -3.83 31.77
C VAL A 331 5.69 -3.37 32.15
N MET A 332 4.64 -3.97 31.59
CA MET A 332 3.25 -3.70 31.99
C MET A 332 3.01 -4.06 33.46
N ALA A 333 3.45 -5.24 33.92
CA ALA A 333 3.31 -5.66 35.31
C ALA A 333 4.02 -4.71 36.28
N LEU A 334 5.23 -4.25 35.93
CA LEU A 334 5.96 -3.24 36.71
C LEU A 334 5.23 -1.88 36.73
N TYR A 335 4.66 -1.48 35.59
CA TYR A 335 3.86 -0.26 35.49
C TYR A 335 2.62 -0.33 36.38
N LEU A 336 1.91 -1.46 36.42
CA LEU A 336 0.72 -1.66 37.26
C LEU A 336 1.02 -1.52 38.75
N ASN A 337 2.26 -1.79 39.18
CA ASN A 337 2.71 -1.60 40.55
C ASN A 337 3.24 -0.19 40.85
N SER A 338 3.25 0.72 39.85
CA SER A 338 3.76 2.08 40.04
C SER A 338 2.75 2.99 40.76
N PRO A 339 3.23 4.02 41.50
CA PRO A 339 2.35 4.97 42.16
C PRO A 339 1.40 5.69 41.20
N ALA A 340 1.81 5.89 39.94
CA ALA A 340 0.99 6.54 38.92
C ALA A 340 -0.30 5.75 38.62
N VAL A 341 -0.25 4.42 38.65
CA VAL A 341 -1.44 3.56 38.41
C VAL A 341 -2.36 3.57 39.62
N GLN A 342 -1.80 3.58 40.84
CA GLN A 342 -2.59 3.62 42.08
C GLN A 342 -3.40 4.92 42.24
N ILE A 343 -2.99 6.00 41.56
CA ILE A 343 -3.75 7.26 41.52
C ILE A 343 -4.91 7.20 40.52
N LEU A 344 -4.74 6.46 39.43
CA LEU A 344 -5.68 6.43 38.30
C LEU A 344 -6.74 5.33 38.42
N TYR A 345 -6.43 4.26 39.14
CA TYR A 345 -7.29 3.09 39.30
C TYR A 345 -7.51 2.78 40.78
N SER A 346 -8.76 2.56 41.15
CA SER A 346 -9.20 2.31 42.53
C SER A 346 -8.91 0.85 42.95
N ALA A 347 -8.97 -0.10 42.02
CA ALA A 347 -8.58 -1.49 42.22
C ALA A 347 -7.53 -1.98 41.20
N THR A 348 -6.33 -2.33 41.67
CA THR A 348 -5.22 -2.81 40.82
C THR A 348 -5.24 -4.32 40.55
N VAL A 349 -5.96 -5.11 41.35
CA VAL A 349 -6.03 -6.58 41.22
C VAL A 349 -6.61 -7.03 39.86
N PRO A 350 -7.73 -6.45 39.36
CA PRO A 350 -8.26 -6.80 38.04
C PRO A 350 -7.28 -6.50 36.90
N LEU A 351 -6.43 -5.49 37.04
CA LEU A 351 -5.45 -5.09 36.02
C LEU A 351 -4.38 -6.16 35.80
N TRP A 352 -4.04 -6.98 36.80
CA TRP A 352 -3.14 -8.12 36.62
C TRP A 352 -3.69 -9.18 35.66
N GLY A 353 -5.03 -9.25 35.52
CA GLY A 353 -5.67 -10.08 34.51
C GLY A 353 -5.27 -9.67 33.08
N ILE A 354 -4.97 -8.38 32.83
CA ILE A 354 -4.49 -7.89 31.53
C ILE A 354 -3.18 -8.57 31.17
N CYS A 355 -2.26 -8.73 32.12
CA CYS A 355 -0.98 -9.42 31.91
C CYS A 355 -1.19 -10.89 31.52
N LEU A 356 -2.12 -11.60 32.16
CA LEU A 356 -2.45 -12.99 31.83
C LEU A 356 -3.06 -13.12 30.43
N VAL A 357 -3.97 -12.22 30.07
CA VAL A 357 -4.59 -12.21 28.73
C VAL A 357 -3.56 -11.88 27.65
N LEU A 358 -2.68 -10.91 27.88
CA LEU A 358 -1.58 -10.59 26.97
C LEU A 358 -0.59 -11.74 26.83
N LEU A 359 -0.28 -12.45 27.91
CA LEU A 359 0.58 -13.64 27.89
C LEU A 359 -0.01 -14.71 26.99
N TYR A 360 -1.28 -15.07 27.19
CA TYR A 360 -2.00 -16.01 26.33
C TYR A 360 -2.02 -15.53 24.87
N TRP A 361 -2.40 -14.28 24.63
CA TRP A 361 -2.58 -13.73 23.29
C TRP A 361 -1.26 -13.69 22.51
N LEU A 362 -0.18 -13.18 23.10
CA LEU A 362 1.14 -13.15 22.46
C LEU A 362 1.66 -14.55 22.17
N SER A 363 1.52 -15.47 23.13
CA SER A 363 1.93 -16.87 22.95
C SER A 363 1.17 -17.52 21.80
N ARG A 364 -0.15 -17.32 21.72
CA ARG A 364 -0.98 -17.81 20.62
C ARG A 364 -0.58 -17.20 19.28
N MET A 365 -0.35 -15.89 19.22
CA MET A 365 0.03 -15.18 17.99
C MET A 365 1.36 -15.71 17.42
N VAL A 366 2.37 -15.91 18.27
CA VAL A 366 3.66 -16.48 17.84
C VAL A 366 3.48 -17.92 17.35
N MET A 367 2.65 -18.74 18.02
CA MET A 367 2.36 -20.11 17.58
C MET A 367 1.68 -20.14 16.21
N LEU A 368 0.71 -19.25 15.97
CA LEU A 368 0.02 -19.16 14.67
C LEU A 368 0.96 -18.69 13.56
N ALA A 369 1.85 -17.74 13.86
CA ALA A 369 2.88 -17.28 12.95
C ALA A 369 3.84 -18.42 12.59
N HIS A 370 4.30 -19.20 13.58
CA HIS A 370 5.16 -20.36 13.36
C HIS A 370 4.49 -21.45 12.53
N ARG A 371 3.19 -21.69 12.71
CA ARG A 371 2.39 -22.66 11.93
C ARG A 371 2.07 -22.19 10.50
N GLY A 372 2.49 -21.00 10.09
CA GLY A 372 2.19 -20.45 8.77
C GLY A 372 0.73 -20.06 8.56
N GLN A 373 -0.06 -19.93 9.64
CA GLN A 373 -1.50 -19.62 9.58
C GLN A 373 -1.79 -18.12 9.53
N MET A 374 -0.74 -17.28 9.55
CA MET A 374 -0.83 -15.82 9.56
C MET A 374 -0.26 -15.25 8.25
N HIS A 375 -1.16 -14.94 7.31
CA HIS A 375 -0.79 -14.43 5.98
C HIS A 375 -0.79 -12.89 5.87
N ASP A 376 -1.46 -12.22 6.82
CA ASP A 376 -1.53 -10.77 6.91
C ASP A 376 -0.51 -10.25 7.95
N ASP A 377 -0.28 -8.93 7.95
CA ASP A 377 0.46 -8.25 9.01
C ASP A 377 -0.17 -8.57 10.39
N PRO A 378 0.61 -8.85 11.46
CA PRO A 378 0.07 -9.30 12.74
C PRO A 378 -1.02 -8.38 13.33
N VAL A 379 -0.93 -7.06 13.10
CA VAL A 379 -1.94 -6.09 13.54
C VAL A 379 -3.25 -6.26 12.77
N VAL A 380 -3.16 -6.48 11.46
CA VAL A 380 -4.33 -6.69 10.59
C VAL A 380 -4.97 -8.05 10.87
N PHE A 381 -4.16 -9.08 11.13
CA PHE A 381 -4.63 -10.39 11.55
C PHE A 381 -5.41 -10.29 12.87
N ALA A 382 -4.86 -9.61 13.88
CA ALA A 382 -5.49 -9.43 15.18
C ALA A 382 -6.87 -8.75 15.11
N ALA A 383 -7.06 -7.83 14.16
CA ALA A 383 -8.34 -7.14 13.97
C ALA A 383 -9.42 -7.99 13.26
N LYS A 384 -9.05 -9.12 12.65
CA LYS A 384 -9.98 -10.05 12.00
C LYS A 384 -10.20 -11.34 12.82
N ASP A 385 -9.19 -11.76 13.57
CA ASP A 385 -9.21 -12.99 14.36
C ASP A 385 -10.12 -12.84 15.59
N ARG A 386 -11.14 -13.71 15.68
CA ARG A 386 -12.16 -13.66 16.75
C ARG A 386 -11.57 -13.80 18.15
N VAL A 387 -10.53 -14.63 18.32
CA VAL A 387 -9.88 -14.81 19.62
C VAL A 387 -9.10 -13.55 20.01
N SER A 388 -8.41 -12.92 19.06
CA SER A 388 -7.73 -11.65 19.29
C SER A 388 -8.70 -10.53 19.68
N ILE A 389 -9.86 -10.45 19.01
CA ILE A 389 -10.92 -9.49 19.35
C ILE A 389 -11.49 -9.78 20.75
N ALA A 390 -11.72 -11.06 21.09
CA ALA A 390 -12.17 -11.45 22.42
C ALA A 390 -11.16 -11.08 23.51
N CYS A 391 -9.86 -11.33 23.30
CA CYS A 391 -8.79 -10.91 24.21
C CYS A 391 -8.77 -9.39 24.40
N ALA A 392 -8.89 -8.61 23.33
CA ALA A 392 -8.97 -7.15 23.41
C ALA A 392 -10.20 -6.67 24.20
N GLY A 393 -11.36 -7.31 24.00
CA GLY A 393 -12.58 -7.04 24.78
C GLY A 393 -12.42 -7.35 26.26
N ILE A 394 -11.78 -8.46 26.62
CA ILE A 394 -11.48 -8.81 28.02
C ILE A 394 -10.52 -7.79 28.64
N ILE A 395 -9.47 -7.38 27.94
CA ILE A 395 -8.53 -6.35 28.42
C ILE A 395 -9.27 -5.04 28.70
N LEU A 396 -10.13 -4.60 27.78
CA LEU A 396 -10.94 -3.39 27.96
C LEU A 396 -11.89 -3.52 29.15
N GLY A 397 -12.55 -4.67 29.29
CA GLY A 397 -13.42 -4.96 30.44
C GLY A 397 -12.67 -4.90 31.77
N LEU A 398 -11.49 -5.51 31.86
CA LEU A 398 -10.64 -5.46 33.07
C LEU A 398 -10.17 -4.04 33.39
N ALA A 399 -9.81 -3.25 32.37
CA ALA A 399 -9.43 -1.86 32.54
C ALA A 399 -10.61 -1.01 33.05
N LEU A 400 -11.84 -1.24 32.55
CA LEU A 400 -13.04 -0.55 33.04
C LEU A 400 -13.37 -0.95 34.48
N VAL A 401 -13.28 -2.24 34.82
CA VAL A 401 -13.53 -2.73 36.18
C VAL A 401 -12.55 -2.11 37.18
N GLY A 402 -11.25 -2.04 36.85
CA GLY A 402 -10.28 -1.40 37.74
C GLY A 402 -10.47 0.11 37.92
N ASN A 403 -11.22 0.76 37.02
CA ASN A 403 -11.53 2.19 37.10
C ASN A 403 -12.79 2.45 37.94
N VAL A 404 -13.79 1.57 37.85
CA VAL A 404 -15.09 1.73 38.53
C VAL A 404 -15.09 1.21 39.97
N LEU A 405 -14.37 0.11 40.24
CA LEU A 405 -14.14 -0.44 41.59
C LEU A 405 -12.88 0.16 42.18
#